data_AF-A0AAP6JCI2-F1
#
_entry.id   AF-A0AAP6JCI2-F1
#
_cell.length_a   1.000
_cell.length_b   1.000
_cell.length_c   1.000
_cell.angle_alpha   90.00
_cell.angle_beta   90.00
_cell.angle_gamma   90.00
#
_symmetry.space_group_name_H-M   'P 1'
#
loop_
_entity.id
_entity.type
_entity.pdbx_description
1 polymer ?
#
loop_
_entity_poly.entity_id
_entity_poly.type
_entity_poly.pdbx_seq_one_letter_code
_entity_poly.pdbx_strand_id
1 'polypeptide(L)'
;MRQCSWMLLLALAVGLAGCEFGVSWDSSEKQNARHIFQSLAEARRAAGLANELPRHWEPGGETVEPVLEALDDALMHATQVRNSVLTKAHPQLSVRFRTEYRPALRDLREYFRSGEIDSETDPRETLGEFTEWFYSNQHEFRWWRNHRRDLGLE
;
A
#
# COMPACT_ATOMS: atom_id res chain seq x y z
N MET A 1 -42.21 35.48 -34.09
CA MET A 1 -41.89 34.04 -33.96
C MET A 1 -40.36 33.91 -34.07
N ARG A 2 -39.61 34.44 -33.10
CA ARG A 2 -38.94 33.74 -31.98
C ARG A 2 -38.05 32.57 -32.40
N GLN A 3 -36.86 32.97 -32.90
CA GLN A 3 -35.53 32.41 -32.64
C GLN A 3 -35.50 31.11 -31.82
N CYS A 4 -35.46 29.99 -32.53
CA CYS A 4 -34.91 28.72 -32.03
C CYS A 4 -33.53 28.52 -32.70
N SER A 5 -32.66 27.74 -32.05
CA SER A 5 -31.52 27.05 -32.68
C SER A 5 -30.14 27.72 -32.67
N TRP A 6 -29.73 28.42 -31.60
CA TRP A 6 -28.31 28.80 -31.43
C TRP A 6 -27.68 28.50 -30.05
N MET A 7 -28.39 27.86 -29.11
CA MET A 7 -27.83 27.53 -27.78
C MET A 7 -27.48 26.05 -27.56
N LEU A 8 -27.70 25.17 -28.54
CA LEU A 8 -27.43 23.72 -28.40
C LEU A 8 -26.05 23.27 -28.93
N LEU A 9 -25.28 24.16 -29.56
CA LEU A 9 -23.98 23.80 -30.15
C LEU A 9 -22.76 24.16 -29.29
N LEU A 10 -22.93 24.85 -28.14
CA LEU A 10 -21.82 25.23 -27.27
C LEU A 10 -21.59 24.31 -26.06
N ALA A 11 -22.42 23.29 -25.86
CA ALA A 11 -22.25 22.32 -24.78
C ALA A 11 -21.35 21.13 -25.15
N LEU A 12 -20.96 20.99 -26.43
CA LEU A 12 -20.21 19.82 -26.93
C LEU A 12 -18.68 20.04 -27.02
N ALA A 13 -18.17 21.20 -26.60
CA ALA A 13 -16.76 21.55 -26.72
C ALA A 13 -15.92 21.36 -25.44
N VAL A 14 -16.47 20.75 -24.38
CA VAL A 14 -15.73 20.39 -23.16
C VAL A 14 -15.26 18.92 -23.18
N GLY A 15 -15.55 18.20 -24.26
CA GLY A 15 -15.42 16.74 -24.32
C GLY A 15 -14.09 16.15 -24.81
N LEU A 16 -12.97 16.88 -24.90
CA LEU A 16 -11.72 16.33 -25.47
C LEU A 16 -10.41 16.89 -24.86
N ALA A 17 -10.39 17.20 -23.56
CA ALA A 17 -9.13 17.36 -22.82
C ALA A 17 -8.97 16.27 -21.75
N GLY A 18 -9.36 15.03 -22.08
CA GLY A 18 -8.89 13.84 -21.41
C GLY A 18 -7.46 13.51 -21.84
N CYS A 19 -6.55 14.48 -21.75
CA CYS A 19 -5.13 14.17 -21.77
C CYS A 19 -4.84 13.49 -20.43
N GLU A 20 -5.11 12.18 -20.36
CA GLU A 20 -4.54 11.32 -19.34
C GLU A 20 -3.03 11.25 -19.63
N PHE A 21 -2.32 12.36 -19.37
CA PHE A 21 -0.88 12.39 -19.34
C PHE A 21 -0.48 11.32 -18.34
N GLY A 22 -0.03 10.17 -18.87
CA GLY A 22 0.54 9.11 -18.07
C GLY A 22 1.53 9.74 -17.12
N VAL A 23 1.28 9.59 -15.82
CA VAL A 23 2.10 10.19 -14.79
C VAL A 23 3.53 9.68 -15.00
N SER A 24 4.45 10.57 -15.37
CA SER A 24 5.84 10.20 -15.61
C SER A 24 6.51 9.91 -14.27
N TRP A 25 7.20 8.78 -14.17
CA TRP A 25 7.95 8.36 -12.99
C TRP A 25 9.44 8.44 -13.29
N ASP A 26 10.20 9.19 -12.51
CA ASP A 26 11.65 9.18 -12.61
C ASP A 26 12.25 7.89 -11.98
N SER A 27 13.54 7.64 -12.21
CA SER A 27 14.20 6.43 -11.71
C SER A 27 14.21 6.32 -10.18
N SER A 28 14.34 7.45 -9.48
CA SER A 28 14.33 7.51 -8.01
C SER A 28 12.94 7.22 -7.45
N GLU A 29 11.88 7.70 -8.11
CA GLU A 29 10.50 7.42 -7.74
C GLU A 29 10.16 5.95 -7.99
N LYS A 30 10.58 5.39 -9.14
CA LYS A 30 10.41 3.94 -9.42
C LYS A 30 11.12 3.09 -8.36
N GLN A 31 12.37 3.43 -8.02
CA GLN A 31 13.12 2.72 -6.99
C GLN A 31 12.43 2.83 -5.62
N ASN A 32 11.94 4.01 -5.26
CA ASN A 32 11.25 4.19 -3.99
C ASN A 32 9.89 3.48 -3.93
N ALA A 33 9.17 3.40 -5.06
CA ALA A 33 7.92 2.64 -5.15
C ALA A 33 8.13 1.14 -4.97
N ARG A 34 9.30 0.59 -5.35
CA ARG A 34 9.63 -0.84 -5.09
C ARG A 34 9.59 -1.19 -3.60
N HIS A 35 9.94 -0.26 -2.70
CA HIS A 35 9.84 -0.50 -1.27
C HIS A 35 8.41 -0.74 -0.78
N ILE A 36 7.38 -0.25 -1.48
CA ILE A 36 5.98 -0.56 -1.15
C ILE A 36 5.74 -2.05 -1.35
N PHE A 37 6.14 -2.59 -2.50
CA PHE A 37 5.95 -3.99 -2.85
C PHE A 37 6.84 -4.93 -2.04
N GLN A 38 8.08 -4.54 -1.77
CA GLN A 38 8.98 -5.29 -0.89
C GLN A 38 8.39 -5.36 0.52
N SER A 39 7.90 -4.24 1.06
CA SER A 39 7.24 -4.22 2.36
C SER A 39 6.01 -5.15 2.40
N LEU A 40 5.15 -5.11 1.38
CA LEU A 40 3.98 -5.99 1.28
C LEU A 40 4.36 -7.47 1.15
N ALA A 41 5.42 -7.78 0.40
CA ALA A 41 5.92 -9.14 0.25
C ALA A 41 6.43 -9.70 1.58
N GLU A 42 7.20 -8.92 2.32
CA GLU A 42 7.71 -9.31 3.65
C GLU A 42 6.59 -9.40 4.69
N ALA A 43 5.61 -8.49 4.66
CA ALA A 43 4.41 -8.59 5.50
C ALA A 43 3.62 -9.87 5.22
N ARG A 44 3.50 -10.27 3.94
CA ARG A 44 2.89 -11.54 3.55
C ARG A 44 3.73 -12.74 4.01
N ARG A 45 5.06 -12.66 3.93
CA ARG A 45 5.97 -13.70 4.45
C ARG A 45 5.78 -13.86 5.96
N ALA A 46 5.74 -12.77 6.70
CA ALA A 46 5.48 -12.77 8.14
C ALA A 46 4.14 -13.44 8.47
N ALA A 47 3.07 -13.11 7.75
CA ALA A 47 1.76 -13.73 7.93
C ALA A 47 1.78 -15.23 7.64
N GLY A 48 2.51 -15.67 6.62
CA GLY A 48 2.73 -17.08 6.31
C GLY A 48 3.41 -17.82 7.47
N LEU A 49 4.54 -17.29 7.95
CA LEU A 49 5.28 -17.86 9.08
C LEU A 49 4.45 -17.87 10.37
N ALA A 50 3.68 -16.82 10.62
CA ALA A 50 2.80 -16.73 11.78
C ALA A 50 1.71 -17.82 11.79
N ASN A 51 1.21 -18.21 10.62
CA ASN A 51 0.22 -19.30 10.50
C ASN A 51 0.83 -20.69 10.72
N GLU A 52 2.16 -20.82 10.61
CA GLU A 52 2.89 -22.07 10.86
C GLU A 52 3.35 -22.22 12.32
N LEU A 53 3.16 -21.18 13.14
CA LEU A 53 3.53 -21.22 14.55
C LEU A 53 2.74 -22.30 15.32
N PRO A 54 3.37 -22.95 16.31
CA PRO A 54 2.67 -23.86 17.19
C PRO A 54 1.57 -23.12 17.97
N ARG A 55 0.51 -23.83 18.39
CA ARG A 55 -0.60 -23.25 19.17
C ARG A 55 -0.16 -22.54 20.45
N HIS A 56 0.99 -22.93 21.00
CA HIS A 56 1.56 -22.41 22.24
C HIS A 56 2.95 -21.84 22.00
N TRP A 57 3.07 -20.90 21.06
CA TRP A 57 4.31 -20.16 20.87
C TRP A 57 4.57 -19.21 22.04
N GLU A 58 5.84 -18.92 22.29
CA GLU A 58 6.29 -18.00 23.33
C GLU A 58 6.73 -16.66 22.71
N PRO A 59 6.26 -15.51 23.22
CA PRO A 59 6.73 -14.21 22.75
C PRO A 59 8.23 -14.03 22.89
N GLY A 60 8.87 -13.50 21.83
CA GLY A 60 10.32 -13.31 21.77
C GLY A 60 11.14 -14.61 21.81
N GLY A 61 10.50 -15.78 21.68
CA GLY A 61 11.16 -17.08 21.63
C GLY A 61 11.71 -17.41 20.24
N GLU A 62 12.62 -18.39 20.15
CA GLU A 62 13.30 -18.81 18.91
C GLU A 62 12.32 -19.17 17.78
N THR A 63 11.14 -19.73 18.11
CA THR A 63 10.12 -20.10 17.11
C THR A 63 9.50 -18.89 16.42
N VAL A 64 9.53 -17.72 17.05
CA VAL A 64 8.90 -16.47 16.56
C VAL A 64 9.91 -15.58 15.82
N GLU A 65 11.22 -15.81 15.99
CA GLU A 65 12.28 -15.03 15.36
C GLU A 65 12.10 -14.85 13.84
N PRO A 66 11.75 -15.89 13.04
CA PRO A 66 11.53 -15.70 11.60
C PRO A 66 10.37 -14.76 11.28
N VAL A 67 9.34 -14.71 12.14
CA VAL A 67 8.21 -13.77 12.00
C VAL A 67 8.68 -12.35 12.30
N LEU A 68 9.47 -12.17 13.35
CA LEU A 68 10.02 -10.87 13.74
C LEU A 68 10.96 -10.32 12.66
N GLU A 69 11.86 -11.15 12.12
CA GLU A 69 12.75 -10.78 11.00
C GLU A 69 11.94 -10.30 9.80
N ALA A 70 10.88 -11.03 9.40
CA ALA A 70 10.03 -10.64 8.28
C ALA A 70 9.27 -9.33 8.54
N LEU A 71 8.81 -9.09 9.77
CA LEU A 71 8.18 -7.81 10.14
C LEU A 71 9.18 -6.66 10.18
N ASP A 72 10.41 -6.91 10.60
CA ASP A 72 11.50 -5.93 10.58
C ASP A 72 11.88 -5.53 9.15
N ASP A 73 12.00 -6.50 8.24
CA ASP A 73 12.22 -6.23 6.82
C ASP A 73 11.04 -5.46 6.20
N ALA A 74 9.80 -5.83 6.54
CA ALA A 74 8.62 -5.11 6.09
C ALA A 74 8.63 -3.65 6.56
N LEU A 75 8.97 -3.39 7.83
CA LEU A 75 9.06 -2.05 8.41
C LEU A 75 10.22 -1.23 7.85
N MET A 76 11.37 -1.86 7.62
CA MET A 76 12.53 -1.24 6.98
C MET A 76 12.11 -0.67 5.62
N HIS A 77 11.49 -1.49 4.78
CA HIS A 77 11.00 -1.05 3.48
C HIS A 77 9.89 0.00 3.59
N ALA A 78 8.90 -0.18 4.48
CA ALA A 78 7.82 0.79 4.68
C ALA A 78 8.32 2.18 5.07
N THR A 79 9.41 2.24 5.86
CA THR A 79 10.00 3.50 6.33
C THR A 79 10.73 4.23 5.21
N GLN A 80 11.27 3.51 4.22
CA GLN A 80 11.97 4.10 3.08
C GLN A 80 11.04 4.74 2.05
N VAL A 81 9.75 4.37 2.01
CA VAL A 81 8.80 4.95 1.05
C VAL A 81 8.59 6.44 1.35
N ARG A 82 8.63 7.31 0.34
CA ARG A 82 8.39 8.75 0.47
C ARG A 82 6.91 9.10 0.29
N ASN A 83 6.42 10.11 1.00
CA ASN A 83 5.03 10.57 0.86
C ASN A 83 4.72 11.07 -0.55
N SER A 84 5.68 11.71 -1.23
CA SER A 84 5.50 12.16 -2.62
C SER A 84 5.18 11.00 -3.56
N VAL A 85 5.82 9.84 -3.37
CA VAL A 85 5.59 8.62 -4.15
C VAL A 85 4.23 8.01 -3.81
N LEU A 86 3.87 7.93 -2.53
CA LEU A 86 2.56 7.42 -2.10
C LEU A 86 1.41 8.27 -2.68
N THR A 87 1.47 9.59 -2.52
CA THR A 87 0.46 10.52 -3.04
C THR A 87 0.40 10.54 -4.57
N LYS A 88 1.55 10.46 -5.23
CA LYS A 88 1.64 10.38 -6.69
C LYS A 88 1.03 9.08 -7.22
N ALA A 89 1.12 7.99 -6.47
CA ALA A 89 0.51 6.72 -6.85
C ALA A 89 -1.01 6.75 -6.69
N HIS A 90 -1.50 7.21 -5.54
CA HIS A 90 -2.92 7.33 -5.24
C HIS A 90 -3.18 8.34 -4.11
N PRO A 91 -4.19 9.23 -4.20
CA PRO A 91 -4.41 10.30 -3.23
C PRO A 91 -4.56 9.81 -1.78
N GLN A 92 -5.22 8.68 -1.57
CA GLN A 92 -5.44 8.12 -0.22
C GLN A 92 -4.27 7.25 0.28
N LEU A 93 -3.37 6.81 -0.61
CA LEU A 93 -2.36 5.83 -0.24
C LEU A 93 -1.39 6.38 0.81
N SER A 94 -1.02 7.66 0.72
CA SER A 94 -0.13 8.25 1.73
C SER A 94 -0.74 8.27 3.13
N VAL A 95 -2.06 8.46 3.26
CA VAL A 95 -2.72 8.46 4.58
C VAL A 95 -2.76 7.04 5.10
N ARG A 96 -3.43 6.14 4.36
CA ARG A 96 -3.59 4.73 4.75
C ARG A 96 -2.27 4.03 5.05
N PHE A 97 -1.24 4.26 4.22
CA PHE A 97 0.07 3.65 4.44
C PHE A 97 0.75 4.12 5.74
N ARG A 98 0.50 5.37 6.17
CA ARG A 98 1.15 5.98 7.34
C ARG A 98 0.37 5.81 8.63
N THR A 99 -0.96 5.77 8.55
CA THR A 99 -1.84 5.72 9.71
C THR A 99 -2.40 4.33 9.98
N GLU A 100 -2.48 3.46 8.96
CA GLU A 100 -3.01 2.10 9.10
C GLU A 100 -1.86 1.09 8.95
N TYR A 101 -1.29 0.98 7.76
CA TYR A 101 -0.33 -0.08 7.40
C TYR A 101 0.93 -0.11 8.28
N ARG A 102 1.69 0.99 8.31
CA ARG A 102 2.98 1.01 9.02
C ARG A 102 2.81 0.90 10.56
N PRO A 103 1.85 1.57 11.20
CA PRO A 103 1.55 1.34 12.61
C PRO A 103 1.16 -0.12 12.90
N ALA A 104 0.26 -0.70 12.09
CA ALA A 104 -0.14 -2.10 12.27
C ALA A 104 1.04 -3.09 12.19
N LEU A 105 1.98 -2.88 11.26
CA LEU A 105 3.22 -3.68 11.21
C LEU A 105 4.06 -3.57 12.49
N ARG A 106 4.20 -2.36 13.02
CA ARG A 106 4.96 -2.11 14.26
C ARG A 106 4.28 -2.77 15.46
N ASP A 107 2.97 -2.68 15.53
CA ASP A 107 2.20 -3.19 16.66
C ASP A 107 2.14 -4.74 16.62
N LEU A 108 2.07 -5.34 15.42
CA LEU A 108 2.27 -6.79 15.23
C LEU A 108 3.66 -7.25 15.67
N ARG A 109 4.69 -6.50 15.28
CA ARG A 109 6.06 -6.80 15.69
C ARG A 109 6.19 -6.77 17.21
N GLU A 110 5.62 -5.76 17.86
CA GLU A 110 5.64 -5.68 19.32
C GLU A 110 4.90 -6.86 19.95
N TYR A 111 3.71 -7.19 19.43
CA TYR A 111 2.94 -8.34 19.90
C TYR A 111 3.73 -9.65 19.83
N PHE A 112 4.43 -9.93 18.73
CA PHE A 112 5.25 -11.13 18.62
C PHE A 112 6.48 -11.10 19.54
N ARG A 113 6.96 -9.91 19.89
CA ARG A 113 8.12 -9.72 20.77
C ARG A 113 7.77 -9.84 22.25
N SER A 114 6.68 -9.21 22.70
CA SER A 114 6.33 -9.07 24.12
C SER A 114 5.09 -9.89 24.51
N GLY A 115 4.26 -10.28 23.55
CA GLY A 115 2.96 -10.90 23.78
C GLY A 115 1.84 -9.90 24.06
N GLU A 116 2.17 -8.61 24.11
CA GLU A 116 1.26 -7.53 24.45
C GLU A 116 0.90 -6.70 23.21
N ILE A 117 -0.38 -6.32 23.10
CA ILE A 117 -0.86 -5.33 22.13
C ILE A 117 -1.21 -4.08 22.92
N ASP A 118 -0.47 -2.99 22.70
CA ASP A 118 -0.72 -1.67 23.29
C ASP A 118 -1.64 -0.81 22.38
N SER A 119 -2.27 -1.43 21.38
CA SER A 119 -3.16 -0.77 20.43
C SER A 119 -4.62 -0.95 20.83
N GLU A 120 -5.41 0.12 20.70
CA GLU A 120 -6.88 0.07 20.83
C GLU A 120 -7.56 -0.73 19.70
N THR A 121 -6.82 -1.00 18.61
CA THR A 121 -7.30 -1.71 17.42
C THR A 121 -6.49 -2.97 17.15
N ASP A 122 -7.11 -4.04 16.66
CA ASP A 122 -6.39 -5.25 16.29
C ASP A 122 -5.50 -4.96 15.07
N PRO A 123 -4.17 -5.06 15.20
CA PRO A 123 -3.28 -4.74 14.10
C PRO A 123 -3.35 -5.77 12.96
N ARG A 124 -3.86 -6.99 13.20
CA ARG A 124 -4.13 -7.98 12.14
C ARG A 124 -5.28 -7.54 11.26
N GLU A 125 -6.37 -7.12 11.88
CA GLU A 125 -7.56 -6.60 11.20
C GLU A 125 -7.18 -5.35 10.39
N THR A 126 -6.50 -4.40 11.01
CA THR A 126 -6.04 -3.16 10.35
C THR A 126 -5.16 -3.45 9.13
N LEU A 127 -4.22 -4.40 9.24
CA LEU A 127 -3.37 -4.79 8.12
C LEU A 127 -4.17 -5.51 7.02
N GLY A 128 -5.16 -6.32 7.40
CA GLY A 128 -6.10 -6.96 6.50
C GLY A 128 -6.93 -5.96 5.70
N GLU A 129 -7.56 -5.00 6.37
CA GLU A 129 -8.34 -3.93 5.75
C GLU A 129 -7.50 -3.10 4.77
N PHE A 130 -6.28 -2.72 5.18
CA PHE A 130 -5.36 -2.03 4.29
C PHE A 130 -5.05 -2.86 3.04
N THR A 131 -4.77 -4.15 3.22
CA THR A 131 -4.40 -5.06 2.13
C THR A 131 -5.56 -5.28 1.16
N GLU A 132 -6.76 -5.50 1.69
CA GLU A 132 -8.00 -5.61 0.90
C GLU A 132 -8.25 -4.33 0.10
N TRP A 133 -8.15 -3.16 0.75
CA TRP A 133 -8.29 -1.87 0.08
C TRP A 133 -7.23 -1.70 -1.01
N PHE A 134 -5.95 -2.00 -0.72
CA PHE A 134 -4.84 -1.85 -1.66
C PHE A 134 -5.06 -2.68 -2.92
N TYR A 135 -5.47 -3.94 -2.79
CA TYR A 135 -5.70 -4.81 -3.94
C TYR A 135 -7.02 -4.52 -4.68
N SER A 136 -8.07 -4.12 -3.96
CA SER A 136 -9.35 -3.75 -4.59
C SER A 136 -9.22 -2.48 -5.43
N ASN A 137 -8.41 -1.53 -4.97
CA ASN A 137 -8.18 -0.23 -5.62
C ASN A 137 -6.91 -0.22 -6.49
N GLN A 138 -6.22 -1.36 -6.66
CA GLN A 138 -4.96 -1.41 -7.40
C GLN A 138 -5.08 -0.86 -8.82
N HIS A 139 -6.25 -0.99 -9.44
CA HIS A 139 -6.54 -0.52 -10.78
C HIS A 139 -6.60 1.01 -10.90
N GLU A 140 -6.82 1.71 -9.78
CA GLU A 140 -6.83 3.17 -9.68
C GLU A 140 -5.43 3.74 -9.47
N PHE A 141 -4.45 2.89 -9.15
CA PHE A 141 -3.08 3.33 -8.90
C PHE A 141 -2.42 3.72 -10.21
N ARG A 142 -1.76 4.89 -10.20
CA ARG A 142 -1.13 5.45 -11.40
C ARG A 142 0.03 4.61 -11.95
N TRP A 143 0.56 3.64 -11.20
CA TRP A 143 1.56 2.68 -11.68
C TRP A 143 0.95 1.43 -12.35
N TRP A 144 -0.35 1.15 -12.15
CA TRP A 144 -1.01 -0.07 -12.60
C TRP A 144 -1.11 -0.17 -14.11
N ARG A 145 -1.44 0.95 -14.77
CA ARG A 145 -1.70 0.97 -16.22
C ARG A 145 -0.47 0.81 -17.10
N ASN A 146 0.74 1.13 -16.60
CA ASN A 146 1.90 1.28 -17.48
C ASN A 146 3.18 0.51 -17.06
N HIS A 147 3.31 -0.05 -15.84
CA HIS A 147 4.66 -0.29 -15.29
C HIS A 147 4.89 -1.58 -14.44
N ARG A 148 4.06 -2.64 -14.54
CA ARG A 148 4.37 -3.90 -13.80
C ARG A 148 5.77 -4.47 -14.17
N ARG A 149 6.15 -4.43 -15.46
CA ARG A 149 7.49 -4.80 -15.93
C ARG A 149 8.59 -3.85 -15.45
N ASP A 150 8.38 -2.56 -15.54
CA ASP A 150 9.37 -1.54 -15.14
C ASP A 150 9.69 -1.56 -13.64
N LEU A 151 8.73 -1.99 -12.83
CA LEU A 151 8.90 -2.15 -11.39
C LEU A 151 9.53 -3.50 -11.02
N GLY A 152 9.70 -4.44 -11.96
CA GLY A 152 10.26 -5.77 -11.71
C GLY A 152 9.32 -6.66 -10.90
N LEU A 153 8.01 -6.54 -11.12
CA LEU A 153 6.97 -7.27 -10.39
C LEU A 153 6.36 -8.44 -11.20
N GLU A 154 7.13 -8.98 -12.15
CA GLU A 154 6.82 -10.20 -12.91
C GLU A 154 7.70 -11.36 -12.42
#